data_AF-A0A7S0Y1K1-F1
#
_entry.id   AF-A0A7S0Y1K1-F1
#
_cell.length_a   1.000
_cell.length_b   1.000
_cell.length_c   1.000
_cell.angle_alpha   90.00
_cell.angle_beta   90.00
_cell.angle_gamma   90.00
#
_symmetry.space_group_name_H-M   'P 1'
#
loop_
_entity.id
_entity.type
_entity.pdbx_description
1 polymer ?
#
loop_
_entity_poly.entity_id
_entity_poly.type
_entity_poly.pdbx_seq_one_letter_code
_entity_poly.pdbx_strand_id
1 'polypeptide(L)'
;AIFERFRGVLHEGSIDKRVQYMIEGLFAVRKTNFAEFPALEPELDLVDADDQITHEISLDDQIDPEAGLDIFHADPEFEAHEQQWAELKKELLGDDSGDEGGDESG
;
A
#
# COMPACT_ATOMS: atom_id res chain seq x y z
N ALA A 1 0.29 -24.05 -5.84
CA ALA A 1 1.45 -24.31 -4.97
C ALA A 1 1.13 -24.16 -3.48
N ILE A 2 0.63 -23.00 -3.01
CA ILE A 2 0.42 -22.73 -1.57
C ILE A 2 -0.65 -23.64 -0.93
N PHE A 3 -1.83 -23.74 -1.52
CA PHE A 3 -2.90 -24.60 -0.98
C PHE A 3 -2.56 -26.09 -0.99
N GLU A 4 -1.77 -26.56 -1.95
CA GLU A 4 -1.30 -27.95 -1.95
C GLU A 4 -0.30 -28.20 -0.81
N ARG A 5 0.58 -27.23 -0.50
CA ARG A 5 1.44 -27.31 0.69
C ARG A 5 0.63 -27.38 1.97
N PHE A 6 -0.42 -26.56 2.11
CA PHE A 6 -1.31 -26.63 3.28
C PHE A 6 -2.06 -27.97 3.36
N ARG A 7 -2.48 -28.55 2.23
CA ARG A 7 -3.06 -29.90 2.20
C ARG A 7 -2.05 -30.96 2.64
N GLY A 8 -0.79 -30.86 2.22
CA GLY A 8 0.29 -31.72 2.69
C GLY A 8 0.46 -31.62 4.21
N VAL A 9 0.55 -30.41 4.76
CA VAL A 9 0.65 -30.18 6.22
C VAL A 9 -0.52 -30.81 6.99
N LEU A 10 -1.74 -30.74 6.45
CA LEU A 10 -2.94 -31.31 7.05
C LEU A 10 -2.93 -32.86 7.09
N HIS A 11 -2.34 -33.50 6.08
CA HIS A 11 -2.40 -34.96 5.91
C HIS A 11 -1.12 -35.70 6.34
N GLU A 12 0.03 -35.07 6.23
CA GLU A 12 1.35 -35.72 6.36
C GLU A 12 2.04 -35.43 7.71
N GLY A 13 1.46 -34.54 8.54
CA GLY A 13 2.07 -34.10 9.81
C GLY A 13 1.24 -34.42 11.06
N SER A 14 1.93 -34.56 12.20
CA SER A 14 1.29 -34.35 13.51
C SER A 14 1.30 -32.85 13.78
N ILE A 15 0.14 -32.21 13.63
CA ILE A 15 -0.05 -30.78 13.88
C ILE A 15 -0.99 -30.59 15.07
N ASP A 16 -0.79 -29.48 15.80
CA ASP A 16 -1.70 -29.12 16.88
C ASP A 16 -3.11 -28.81 16.33
N LYS A 17 -4.13 -29.10 17.14
CA LYS A 17 -5.54 -28.89 16.77
C LYS A 17 -5.82 -27.46 16.33
N ARG A 18 -5.18 -26.46 16.96
CA ARG A 18 -5.36 -25.06 16.57
C ARG A 18 -4.89 -24.82 15.13
N VAL A 19 -3.73 -25.36 14.75
CA VAL A 19 -3.18 -25.21 13.39
C VAL A 19 -4.07 -25.90 12.37
N GLN A 20 -4.59 -27.09 12.71
CA GLN A 20 -5.56 -27.80 11.88
C GLN A 20 -6.81 -26.94 11.62
N TYR A 21 -7.44 -26.41 12.68
CA TYR A 21 -8.62 -25.54 12.54
C TYR A 21 -8.34 -24.29 11.71
N MET A 22 -7.17 -23.67 11.85
CA MET A 22 -6.79 -22.50 11.06
C MET A 22 -6.70 -22.84 9.56
N ILE A 23 -6.06 -23.96 9.20
CA ILE A 23 -5.93 -24.41 7.80
C ILE A 23 -7.31 -24.76 7.24
N GLU A 24 -8.12 -25.53 7.98
CA GLU A 24 -9.48 -25.89 7.57
C GLU A 24 -10.36 -24.65 7.36
N GLY A 25 -10.24 -23.65 8.24
CA GLY A 25 -10.89 -22.34 8.09
C GLY A 25 -10.49 -21.63 6.79
N LEU A 26 -9.20 -21.60 6.46
CA LEU A 26 -8.72 -21.05 5.18
C LEU A 26 -9.31 -21.79 3.96
N PHE A 27 -9.45 -23.13 4.03
CA PHE A 27 -10.12 -23.88 2.97
C PHE A 27 -11.62 -23.59 2.88
N ALA A 28 -12.29 -23.31 3.99
CA ALA A 28 -13.69 -22.89 4.01
C ALA A 28 -13.86 -21.52 3.30
N VAL A 29 -12.99 -20.55 3.61
CA VAL A 29 -12.94 -19.24 2.93
C VAL A 29 -12.69 -19.40 1.43
N ARG A 30 -11.77 -20.27 1.02
CA ARG A 30 -11.53 -20.54 -0.40
C ARG A 30 -12.76 -21.13 -1.10
N LYS A 31 -13.51 -22.01 -0.44
CA LYS A 31 -14.74 -22.62 -1.01
C LYS A 31 -15.82 -21.58 -1.27
N THR A 32 -15.87 -20.51 -0.50
CA THR A 32 -16.79 -19.39 -0.71
C THR A 32 -16.22 -18.34 -1.66
N ASN A 33 -15.11 -18.63 -2.35
CA ASN A 33 -14.39 -17.70 -3.22
C ASN A 33 -14.07 -16.36 -2.53
N PHE A 34 -13.70 -16.41 -1.24
CA PHE A 34 -13.32 -15.22 -0.46
C PHE A 34 -14.44 -14.18 -0.36
N ALA A 35 -15.73 -14.59 -0.38
CA ALA A 35 -16.87 -13.67 -0.37
C ALA A 35 -16.88 -12.67 0.80
N GLU A 36 -16.34 -13.04 1.96
CA GLU A 36 -16.22 -12.18 3.15
C GLU A 36 -14.91 -11.36 3.17
N PHE A 37 -14.06 -11.52 2.16
CA PHE A 37 -12.74 -10.89 2.03
C PHE A 37 -12.58 -10.31 0.62
N PRO A 38 -13.36 -9.27 0.25
CA PRO A 38 -13.21 -8.61 -1.04
C PRO A 38 -11.79 -8.06 -1.21
N ALA A 39 -11.27 -8.10 -2.43
CA ALA A 39 -9.91 -7.62 -2.72
C ALA A 39 -9.75 -6.10 -2.55
N LEU A 40 -10.83 -5.36 -2.81
CA LEU A 40 -10.90 -3.91 -2.66
C LEU A 40 -12.30 -3.54 -2.18
N GLU A 41 -12.39 -2.69 -1.15
CA GLU A 41 -13.66 -2.14 -0.74
C GLU A 41 -14.09 -1.03 -1.73
N PRO A 42 -15.37 -0.95 -2.12
CA PRO A 42 -15.80 0.00 -3.17
C PRO A 42 -15.50 1.46 -2.85
N GLU A 43 -15.45 1.84 -1.57
CA GLU A 43 -15.11 3.20 -1.14
C GLU A 43 -13.62 3.54 -1.27
N LEU A 44 -12.78 2.53 -1.46
CA LEU A 44 -11.33 2.67 -1.63
C LEU A 44 -10.90 2.58 -3.11
N ASP A 45 -11.85 2.36 -4.03
CA ASP A 45 -11.60 2.32 -5.48
C ASP A 45 -11.59 3.74 -6.06
N LEU A 46 -10.48 4.46 -5.80
CA LEU A 46 -10.34 5.90 -6.09
C LEU A 46 -9.43 6.22 -7.28
N VAL A 47 -8.67 5.24 -7.77
CA VAL A 47 -7.62 5.45 -8.78
C VAL A 47 -7.91 4.59 -10.00
N ASP A 48 -8.00 5.23 -11.17
CA ASP A 48 -8.21 4.56 -12.44
C ASP A 48 -7.08 3.56 -12.72
N ALA A 49 -7.44 2.40 -13.28
CA ALA A 49 -6.50 1.29 -13.48
C ALA A 49 -5.30 1.67 -14.38
N ASP A 50 -5.49 2.58 -15.32
CA ASP A 50 -4.44 3.06 -16.23
C ASP A 50 -3.44 4.00 -15.53
N ASP A 51 -3.83 4.60 -14.40
CA ASP A 51 -2.99 5.50 -13.58
C ASP A 51 -2.30 4.77 -12.42
N GLN A 52 -2.59 3.48 -12.20
CA GLN A 52 -2.00 2.70 -11.12
C GLN A 52 -0.56 2.27 -11.45
N ILE A 53 0.37 2.59 -10.56
CA ILE A 53 1.77 2.15 -10.65
C ILE A 53 2.01 0.99 -9.68
N THR A 54 2.15 -0.22 -10.21
CA THR A 54 2.46 -1.42 -9.42
C THR A 54 3.97 -1.56 -9.24
N HIS A 55 4.42 -1.51 -8.00
CA HIS A 55 5.83 -1.73 -7.65
C HIS A 55 6.06 -3.22 -7.35
N GLU A 56 7.01 -3.84 -8.04
CA GLU A 56 7.40 -5.23 -7.78
C GLU A 56 8.57 -5.30 -6.79
N ILE A 57 8.30 -5.80 -5.58
CA ILE A 57 9.28 -5.88 -4.49
C ILE A 57 9.30 -7.31 -3.94
N SER A 58 10.50 -7.88 -3.77
CA SER A 58 10.72 -9.19 -3.18
C SER A 58 10.92 -9.10 -1.66
N LEU A 59 10.64 -10.22 -0.97
CA LEU A 59 10.90 -10.33 0.48
C LEU A 59 12.40 -10.34 0.82
N ASP A 60 13.24 -10.70 -0.14
CA ASP A 60 14.70 -10.75 0.03
C ASP A 60 15.40 -9.43 -0.34
N ASP A 61 14.64 -8.45 -0.85
CA ASP A 61 15.20 -7.16 -1.27
C ASP A 61 15.64 -6.34 -0.05
N GLN A 62 16.80 -5.70 -0.17
CA GLN A 62 17.26 -4.71 0.80
C GLN A 62 16.76 -3.35 0.34
N ILE A 63 15.86 -2.76 1.13
CA ILE A 63 15.26 -1.46 0.87
C ILE A 63 15.86 -0.46 1.86
N ASP A 64 16.35 0.67 1.36
CA ASP A 64 16.73 1.79 2.21
C ASP A 64 15.44 2.48 2.70
N PRO A 65 15.19 2.55 4.02
CA PRO A 65 14.02 3.24 4.55
C PRO A 65 14.11 4.76 4.46
N GLU A 66 15.25 5.33 4.05
CA GLU A 66 15.47 6.78 3.90
C GLU A 66 15.06 7.60 5.14
N ALA A 67 15.28 7.08 6.35
CA ALA A 67 14.82 7.68 7.62
C ALA A 67 15.32 9.11 7.89
N GLY A 68 16.31 9.59 7.13
CA GLY A 68 16.74 10.99 7.17
C GLY A 68 15.68 11.97 6.66
N LEU A 69 14.78 11.52 5.79
CA LEU A 69 13.68 12.35 5.24
C LEU A 69 12.65 12.75 6.30
N ASP A 70 12.54 11.99 7.38
CA ASP A 70 11.66 12.31 8.53
C ASP A 70 12.24 13.41 9.45
N ILE A 71 13.47 13.86 9.20
CA ILE A 71 14.18 14.83 10.03
C ILE A 71 14.29 16.15 9.26
N PHE A 72 13.78 17.22 9.87
CA PHE A 72 13.93 18.57 9.33
C PHE A 72 15.41 18.93 9.14
N HIS A 73 15.73 19.36 7.94
CA HIS A 73 17.02 19.90 7.58
C HIS A 73 16.81 21.16 6.74
N ALA A 74 17.75 22.10 6.85
CA ALA A 74 17.72 23.28 6.01
C ALA A 74 18.07 22.88 4.58
N ASP A 75 17.19 23.20 3.65
CA ASP A 75 17.38 22.98 2.23
C ASP A 75 18.01 24.23 1.58
N PRO A 76 19.24 24.16 1.06
CA PRO A 76 19.88 25.28 0.35
C PRO A 76 19.14 25.71 -0.91
N GLU A 77 18.32 24.84 -1.50
CA GLU A 77 17.58 25.04 -2.75
C GLU A 77 16.06 25.17 -2.50
N PHE A 78 15.67 25.46 -1.25
CA PHE A 78 14.28 25.52 -0.80
C PHE A 78 13.35 26.31 -1.75
N GLU A 79 13.74 27.53 -2.14
CA GLU A 79 12.91 28.36 -3.03
C GLU A 79 12.66 27.71 -4.40
N ALA A 80 13.63 26.97 -4.93
CA ALA A 80 13.49 26.27 -6.20
C ALA A 80 12.63 25.01 -6.06
N HIS A 81 12.80 24.23 -4.99
CA HIS A 81 11.97 23.04 -4.74
C HIS A 81 10.51 23.41 -4.44
N GLU A 82 10.25 24.51 -3.73
CA GLU A 82 8.88 25.01 -3.51
C GLU A 82 8.20 25.41 -4.83
N GLN A 83 8.94 26.04 -5.76
CA GLN A 83 8.41 26.36 -7.09
C GLN A 83 8.07 25.10 -7.90
N GLN A 84 8.96 24.11 -7.91
CA GLN A 84 8.72 22.83 -8.59
C GLN A 84 7.50 22.10 -8.00
N TRP A 85 7.37 22.10 -6.67
CA TRP A 85 6.21 21.52 -6.00
C TRP A 85 4.91 22.25 -6.34
N ALA A 86 4.91 23.57 -6.37
CA ALA A 86 3.74 24.36 -6.75
C ALA A 86 3.27 24.07 -8.19
N GLU A 87 4.21 23.92 -9.13
CA GLU A 87 3.92 23.53 -10.51
C GLU A 87 3.32 22.12 -10.58
N LEU A 88 3.92 21.14 -9.89
CA LEU A 88 3.44 19.76 -9.82
C LEU A 88 2.03 19.68 -9.20
N LYS A 89 1.80 20.40 -8.10
CA LYS A 89 0.49 20.44 -7.42
C LYS A 89 -0.59 20.96 -8.37
N LYS A 90 -0.29 22.01 -9.14
CA LYS A 90 -1.21 22.58 -10.14
C LYS A 90 -1.49 21.60 -11.29
N GLU A 91 -0.50 20.84 -11.72
CA GLU A 91 -0.69 19.78 -12.73
C GLU A 91 -1.62 18.67 -12.21
N LEU A 92 -1.41 18.21 -10.98
CA LEU A 92 -2.17 17.09 -10.41
C LEU A 92 -3.61 17.46 -10.01
N LEU A 93 -3.83 18.65 -9.45
CA LEU A 93 -5.13 19.05 -8.89
C LEU A 93 -5.93 20.03 -9.79
N GLY A 94 -5.29 20.57 -10.83
CA GLY A 94 -5.85 21.63 -11.66
C GLY A 94 -5.83 23.02 -11.01
N ASP A 95 -6.18 24.05 -11.78
CA ASP A 95 -6.10 25.47 -11.38
C ASP A 95 -7.25 25.94 -10.46
N ASP A 96 -8.20 25.04 -10.14
CA ASP A 96 -9.40 25.32 -9.32
C ASP A 96 -9.21 24.92 -7.85
N SER A 97 -8.03 24.38 -7.48
CA SER A 97 -7.63 24.25 -6.09
C SER A 97 -7.29 25.65 -5.57
N GLY A 98 -8.31 26.31 -5.03
CA GLY A 98 -8.28 27.70 -4.62
C GLY A 98 -6.99 28.14 -3.94
N ASP A 99 -6.58 29.35 -4.33
CA ASP A 99 -5.91 30.34 -3.52
C ASP A 99 -6.62 30.47 -2.15
N GLU A 100 -6.46 29.48 -1.27
CA GLU A 100 -6.67 29.64 0.15
C GLU A 100 -5.43 30.36 0.68
N GLY A 101 -5.51 31.69 0.62
CA GLY A 101 -4.47 32.60 1.07
C GLY A 101 -3.96 32.28 2.47
N GLY A 102 -2.64 32.38 2.60
CA GLY A 102 -1.91 32.22 3.85
C GLY A 102 -0.60 32.99 3.82
N ASP A 103 -0.63 34.24 3.34
CA ASP A 103 0.39 35.24 3.67
C ASP A 103 0.21 35.60 5.16
N GLU A 104 0.72 34.76 6.06
CA GLU A 104 1.03 35.15 7.43
C GLU A 104 2.53 35.39 7.53
N SER A 105 2.92 36.60 7.16
CA SER A 105 4.12 37.26 7.66
C SER A 105 4.15 37.20 9.20
N GLY A 106 5.19 36.54 9.75
CA GLY A 106 5.55 36.54 11.17
C GLY A 106 7.05 36.45 11.35
#